data_AF-A0A2E8KSR7-F1
#
_entry.id   AF-A0A2E8KSR7-F1
#
_cell.length_a   1.000
_cell.length_b   1.000
_cell.length_c   1.000
_cell.angle_alpha   90.00
_cell.angle_beta   90.00
_cell.angle_gamma   90.00
#
_symmetry.space_group_name_H-M   'P 1'
#
loop_
_entity.id
_entity.type
_entity.pdbx_description
1 polymer ?
#
loop_
_entity_poly.entity_id
_entity_poly.type
_entity_poly.pdbx_seq_one_letter_code
_entity_poly.pdbx_strand_id
1 'polypeptide(L)'
;MNNNIKNKKEYRLPGREDWATIQTLLPFLWPKNELGVKARVLTALLCLGISKLATVLVPVFYKEAVDLISADQDFLFSSLIWILVAYGTVRIAQQAFAELREFFFARVGQRAIRKVALKTFRHLHSLSLRFHLDRQTGGLSRAIERGIKGIEFLLNFMLFNIIPTFMEISLVCGVLWIVFDFWYALIIFATVSIYI
;
A
#
# COMPACT_ATOMS: atom_id res chain seq x y z
N MET A 1 34.68 -18.15 -41.36
CA MET A 1 33.88 -16.94 -41.57
C MET A 1 32.86 -16.85 -40.44
N ASN A 2 32.93 -15.77 -39.68
CA ASN A 2 32.21 -15.45 -38.46
C ASN A 2 30.69 -15.30 -38.74
N ASN A 3 29.82 -15.81 -37.86
CA ASN A 3 28.46 -15.28 -37.74
C ASN A 3 27.87 -15.57 -36.35
N ASN A 4 28.25 -14.67 -35.44
CA ASN A 4 27.48 -14.29 -34.27
C ASN A 4 26.12 -13.71 -34.69
N ILE A 5 25.24 -13.47 -33.71
CA ILE A 5 23.97 -12.72 -33.75
C ILE A 5 22.71 -13.56 -34.04
N LYS A 6 22.06 -14.03 -32.96
CA LYS A 6 20.73 -13.55 -32.48
C LYS A 6 20.19 -14.48 -31.40
N ASN A 7 20.74 -14.35 -30.19
CA ASN A 7 20.04 -14.81 -28.98
C ASN A 7 18.93 -13.78 -28.69
N LYS A 8 17.79 -13.94 -29.37
CA LYS A 8 16.60 -13.11 -29.18
C LYS A 8 16.03 -13.48 -27.79
N LYS A 9 16.32 -12.67 -26.78
CA LYS A 9 15.54 -12.71 -25.52
C LYS A 9 14.10 -12.41 -25.92
N GLU A 10 13.26 -13.42 -25.94
CA GLU A 10 11.80 -13.26 -26.00
C GLU A 10 11.37 -12.49 -24.75
N TYR A 11 11.18 -11.17 -24.91
CA TYR A 11 10.38 -10.40 -23.97
C TYR A 11 8.94 -10.85 -24.15
N ARG A 12 8.53 -11.85 -23.36
CA ARG A 12 7.13 -12.29 -23.29
C ARG A 12 6.30 -11.09 -22.84
N LEU A 13 5.35 -10.67 -23.67
CA LEU A 13 4.40 -9.61 -23.36
C LEU A 13 3.60 -10.02 -22.10
N PRO A 14 3.35 -9.10 -21.14
CA PRO A 14 2.65 -9.41 -19.90
C PRO A 14 1.20 -9.77 -20.22
N GLY A 15 0.86 -11.05 -20.13
CA GLY A 15 -0.42 -11.57 -20.61
C GLY A 15 -0.87 -12.79 -19.82
N ARG A 16 -1.97 -12.63 -19.07
CA ARG A 16 -2.73 -13.65 -18.29
C ARG A 16 -1.98 -14.43 -17.20
N GLU A 17 -0.73 -14.84 -17.39
CA GLU A 17 0.08 -15.60 -16.42
C GLU A 17 0.51 -14.75 -15.22
N ASP A 18 0.79 -13.46 -15.44
CA ASP A 18 1.16 -12.51 -14.38
C ASP A 18 -0.01 -12.26 -13.40
N TRP A 19 -1.23 -12.15 -13.94
CA TRP A 19 -2.44 -11.99 -13.13
C TRP A 19 -2.72 -13.23 -12.27
N ALA A 20 -2.52 -14.43 -12.82
CA ALA A 20 -2.61 -15.68 -12.06
C ALA A 20 -1.53 -15.77 -10.96
N THR A 21 -0.35 -15.20 -11.19
CA THR A 21 0.73 -15.11 -10.20
C THR A 21 0.37 -14.14 -9.06
N ILE A 22 -0.26 -13.00 -9.38
CA ILE A 22 -0.76 -12.06 -8.36
C ILE A 22 -1.91 -12.70 -7.56
N GLN A 23 -2.85 -13.38 -8.23
CA GLN A 23 -3.96 -14.08 -7.59
C GLN A 23 -3.50 -15.24 -6.68
N THR A 24 -2.39 -15.90 -6.98
CA THR A 24 -1.83 -16.95 -6.11
C THR A 24 -1.13 -16.39 -4.88
N LEU A 25 -0.72 -15.12 -4.88
CA LEU A 25 -0.14 -14.42 -3.72
C LEU A 25 -1.21 -13.79 -2.80
N LEU A 26 -2.38 -13.46 -3.33
CA LEU A 26 -3.53 -12.88 -2.62
C LEU A 26 -3.98 -13.66 -1.35
N PRO A 27 -4.06 -15.00 -1.35
CA PRO A 27 -4.40 -15.80 -0.18
C PRO A 27 -3.40 -15.68 0.98
N PHE A 28 -2.16 -15.27 0.70
CA PHE A 28 -1.15 -15.02 1.75
C PHE A 28 -1.35 -13.66 2.44
N LEU A 29 -2.00 -12.72 1.76
CA LEU A 29 -2.34 -11.39 2.26
C LEU A 29 -3.56 -11.45 3.18
N TRP A 30 -4.56 -12.26 2.81
CA TRP A 30 -5.79 -12.45 3.59
C TRP A 30 -6.01 -13.92 3.99
N PRO A 31 -5.31 -14.42 5.02
CA PRO A 31 -5.53 -15.78 5.51
C PRO A 31 -6.92 -15.91 6.13
N LYS A 32 -7.79 -16.73 5.52
CA LYS A 32 -9.20 -16.90 5.93
C LYS A 32 -9.38 -17.36 7.39
N ASN A 33 -8.40 -18.07 7.97
CA ASN A 33 -8.47 -18.72 9.29
C ASN A 33 -7.80 -17.96 10.45
N GLU A 34 -7.25 -16.77 10.25
CA GLU A 34 -6.53 -16.07 11.33
C GLU A 34 -7.24 -14.77 11.75
N LEU A 35 -8.10 -14.88 12.77
CA LEU A 35 -8.85 -13.74 13.33
C LEU A 35 -7.96 -12.57 13.73
N GLY A 36 -6.75 -12.84 14.25
CA GLY A 36 -5.79 -11.80 14.62
C GLY A 36 -5.23 -11.00 13.44
N VAL A 37 -5.18 -11.56 12.22
CA VAL A 37 -4.79 -10.80 11.01
C VAL A 37 -5.96 -9.91 10.57
N LYS A 38 -7.17 -10.48 10.54
CA LYS A 38 -8.39 -9.73 10.18
C LYS A 38 -8.60 -8.52 11.10
N ALA A 39 -8.44 -8.71 12.41
CA ALA A 39 -8.54 -7.63 13.38
C ALA A 39 -7.54 -6.51 13.08
N ARG A 40 -6.26 -6.85 12.88
CA ARG A 40 -5.21 -5.86 12.56
C ARG A 40 -5.45 -5.11 11.25
N VAL A 41 -5.90 -5.82 10.22
CA VAL A 41 -6.26 -5.16 8.95
C VAL A 41 -7.42 -4.22 9.17
N LEU A 42 -8.49 -4.66 9.87
CA LEU A 42 -9.62 -3.80 10.20
C LEU A 42 -9.18 -2.56 10.99
N THR A 43 -8.29 -2.70 11.98
CA THR A 43 -7.73 -1.56 12.71
C THR A 43 -6.95 -0.62 11.79
N ALA A 44 -6.15 -1.16 10.86
CA ALA A 44 -5.43 -0.36 9.87
C ALA A 44 -6.40 0.39 8.94
N LEU A 45 -7.50 -0.24 8.53
CA LEU A 45 -8.53 0.38 7.69
C LEU A 45 -9.26 1.51 8.42
N LEU A 46 -9.54 1.33 9.72
CA LEU A 46 -10.13 2.38 10.55
C LEU A 46 -9.16 3.56 10.71
N CYS A 47 -7.89 3.30 11.01
CA CYS A 47 -6.86 4.35 11.07
C CYS A 47 -6.71 5.08 9.73
N LEU A 48 -6.75 4.35 8.61
CA LEU A 48 -6.74 4.93 7.26
C LEU A 48 -7.93 5.87 7.05
N GLY A 49 -9.14 5.40 7.41
CA GLY A 49 -10.38 6.17 7.40
C GLY A 49 -10.22 7.51 8.10
N ILE A 50 -9.83 7.45 9.37
CA ILE A 50 -9.68 8.63 10.23
C ILE A 50 -8.60 9.58 9.69
N SER A 51 -7.45 9.04 9.23
CA SER A 51 -6.37 9.85 8.68
C SER A 51 -6.81 10.62 7.43
N LYS A 52 -7.52 9.99 6.48
CA LYS A 52 -7.97 10.68 5.26
C LYS A 52 -9.11 11.67 5.54
N LEU A 53 -10.01 11.36 6.47
CA LEU A 53 -10.99 12.34 6.94
C LEU A 53 -10.29 13.57 7.53
N ALA A 54 -9.30 13.35 8.41
CA ALA A 54 -8.52 14.44 8.97
C ALA A 54 -7.79 15.25 7.88
N THR A 55 -7.23 14.61 6.85
CA THR A 55 -6.59 15.29 5.71
C THR A 55 -7.54 16.27 5.01
N VAL A 56 -8.83 15.92 4.89
CA VAL A 56 -9.84 16.81 4.30
C VAL A 56 -10.32 17.88 5.28
N LEU A 57 -10.30 17.62 6.59
CA LEU A 57 -10.66 18.60 7.61
C LEU A 57 -9.57 19.65 7.87
N VAL A 58 -8.28 19.31 7.74
CA VAL A 58 -7.16 20.25 7.92
C VAL A 58 -7.35 21.56 7.12
N PRO A 59 -7.63 21.53 5.80
CA PRO A 59 -7.85 22.76 5.03
C PRO A 59 -9.15 23.48 5.42
N VAL A 60 -10.17 22.78 5.92
CA VAL A 60 -11.41 23.41 6.41
C VAL A 60 -11.14 24.26 7.65
N PHE A 61 -10.45 23.70 8.65
CA PHE A 61 -10.05 24.46 9.85
C PHE A 61 -9.07 25.59 9.51
N TYR A 62 -8.19 25.39 8.52
CA TYR A 62 -7.31 26.44 8.04
C TYR A 62 -8.09 27.58 7.39
N LYS A 63 -9.11 27.25 6.57
CA LYS A 63 -10.01 28.24 5.97
C LYS A 63 -10.73 29.05 7.04
N GLU A 64 -11.33 28.40 8.04
CA GLU A 64 -12.03 29.08 9.14
C GLU A 64 -11.09 30.03 9.91
N ALA A 65 -9.83 29.64 10.10
CA ALA A 65 -8.83 30.51 10.71
C ALA A 65 -8.55 31.78 9.87
N VAL A 66 -8.45 31.64 8.54
CA VAL A 66 -8.23 32.77 7.63
C VAL A 66 -9.45 33.67 7.53
N ASP A 67 -10.66 33.09 7.50
CA ASP A 67 -11.92 33.83 7.42
C ASP A 67 -12.13 34.71 8.67
N LEU A 68 -11.78 34.18 9.87
CA LEU A 68 -11.84 34.93 11.13
C LEU A 68 -10.90 36.14 11.18
N ILE A 69 -9.73 36.05 10.54
CA ILE A 69 -8.76 37.15 10.48
C ILE A 69 -9.18 38.19 9.42
N SER A 70 -9.83 37.73 8.35
CA SER A 70 -10.21 38.58 7.21
C SER A 70 -11.53 39.33 7.43
N ALA A 71 -12.38 38.86 8.36
CA ALA A 71 -13.61 39.52 8.75
C ALA A 71 -13.29 40.69 9.71
N ASP A 72 -13.11 41.87 9.12
CA ASP A 72 -12.83 43.14 9.79
C ASP A 72 -14.05 43.61 10.63
N GLN A 73 -14.20 43.09 11.85
CA GLN A 73 -14.85 43.70 13.03
C GLN A 73 -14.93 42.71 14.22
N ASP A 74 -14.38 43.11 15.38
CA ASP A 74 -14.55 42.49 16.71
C ASP A 74 -14.40 40.96 16.80
N PHE A 75 -13.41 40.39 16.12
CA PHE A 75 -13.09 38.97 16.34
C PHE A 75 -12.49 38.80 17.75
N LEU A 76 -13.09 37.91 18.55
CA LEU A 76 -12.54 37.55 19.84
C LEU A 76 -11.24 36.76 19.62
N PHE A 77 -10.10 37.30 20.08
CA PHE A 77 -8.82 36.58 20.10
C PHE A 77 -8.92 35.15 20.63
N SER A 78 -9.84 34.90 21.57
CA SER A 78 -10.16 33.58 22.08
C SER A 78 -10.64 32.60 21.00
N SER A 79 -11.50 33.03 20.07
CA SER A 79 -12.02 32.17 18.98
C SER A 79 -10.91 31.71 18.03
N LEU A 80 -9.97 32.61 17.71
CA LEU A 80 -8.81 32.26 16.88
C LEU A 80 -7.87 31.27 17.57
N ILE A 81 -7.68 31.40 18.89
CA ILE A 81 -6.86 30.43 19.63
C ILE A 81 -7.50 29.04 19.57
N TRP A 82 -8.82 28.94 19.75
CA TRP A 82 -9.53 27.67 19.67
C TRP A 82 -9.47 27.04 18.28
N ILE A 83 -9.65 27.83 17.21
CA ILE A 83 -9.57 27.29 15.83
C ILE A 83 -8.16 26.82 15.49
N LEU A 84 -7.12 27.53 15.94
CA LEU A 84 -5.73 27.16 15.72
C LEU A 84 -5.34 25.90 16.51
N VAL A 85 -5.84 25.77 17.74
CA VAL A 85 -5.67 24.54 18.53
C VAL A 85 -6.37 23.38 17.82
N ALA A 86 -7.62 23.56 17.37
CA ALA A 86 -8.36 22.53 16.63
C ALA A 86 -7.62 22.10 15.35
N TYR A 87 -7.16 23.06 14.54
CA TYR A 87 -6.32 22.82 13.36
C TYR A 87 -5.07 22.01 13.72
N GLY A 88 -4.33 22.44 14.75
CA GLY A 88 -3.12 21.75 15.21
C GLY A 88 -3.40 20.32 15.66
N THR A 89 -4.47 20.11 16.45
CA THR A 89 -4.89 18.79 16.90
C THR A 89 -5.29 17.89 15.73
N VAL A 90 -6.07 18.38 14.77
CA VAL A 90 -6.48 17.60 13.59
C VAL A 90 -5.26 17.25 12.73
N ARG A 91 -4.32 18.17 12.55
CA ARG A 91 -3.08 17.92 11.80
C ARG A 91 -2.19 16.88 12.48
N ILE A 92 -2.04 16.96 13.80
CA ILE A 92 -1.29 15.95 14.57
C ILE A 92 -2.00 14.60 14.50
N ALA A 93 -3.33 14.57 14.66
CA ALA A 93 -4.13 13.36 14.55
C ALA A 93 -4.00 12.74 13.15
N GLN A 94 -4.08 13.55 12.09
CA GLN A 94 -3.91 13.10 10.70
C GLN A 94 -2.59 12.33 10.54
N GLN A 95 -1.47 12.90 11.00
CA GLN A 95 -0.16 12.26 10.92
C GLN A 95 -0.10 11.02 11.81
N ALA A 96 -0.55 11.12 13.06
CA ALA A 96 -0.52 10.01 14.01
C ALA A 96 -1.29 8.79 13.49
N PHE A 97 -2.49 8.99 12.94
CA PHE A 97 -3.29 7.91 12.35
C PHE A 97 -2.68 7.37 11.05
N ALA A 98 -1.99 8.20 10.27
CA ALA A 98 -1.23 7.74 9.10
C ALA A 98 -0.08 6.79 9.52
N GLU A 99 0.70 7.18 10.53
CA GLU A 99 1.79 6.36 11.06
C GLU A 99 1.27 5.07 11.72
N LEU A 100 0.16 5.15 12.48
CA LEU A 100 -0.49 3.98 13.07
C LEU A 100 -0.96 3.00 11.98
N ARG A 101 -1.62 3.51 10.93
CA ARG A 101 -2.02 2.71 9.76
C ARG A 101 -0.81 1.97 9.21
N GLU A 102 0.29 2.69 8.93
CA GLU A 102 1.49 2.11 8.35
C GLU A 102 2.11 1.05 9.26
N PHE A 103 2.16 1.29 10.57
CA PHE A 103 2.60 0.31 11.56
C PHE A 103 1.78 -0.97 11.53
N PHE A 104 0.44 -0.87 11.48
CA PHE A 104 -0.43 -2.05 11.42
C PHE A 104 -0.25 -2.81 10.09
N PHE A 105 -0.17 -2.11 8.96
CA PHE A 105 0.10 -2.74 7.66
C PHE A 105 1.46 -3.41 7.62
N ALA A 106 2.51 -2.78 8.14
CA ALA A 106 3.84 -3.37 8.26
C ALA A 106 3.82 -4.70 9.03
N ARG A 107 3.11 -4.77 10.15
CA ARG A 107 2.96 -6.03 10.92
C ARG A 107 2.25 -7.12 10.12
N VAL A 108 1.25 -6.77 9.32
CA VAL A 108 0.52 -7.72 8.46
C VAL A 108 1.41 -8.18 7.30
N GLY A 109 2.08 -7.24 6.62
CA GLY A 109 2.93 -7.51 5.48
C GLY A 109 4.14 -8.36 5.84
N GLN A 110 4.87 -8.00 6.91
CA GLN A 110 6.02 -8.77 7.41
C GLN A 110 5.64 -10.20 7.81
N ARG A 111 4.43 -10.41 8.33
CA ARG A 111 3.92 -11.76 8.61
C ARG A 111 3.68 -12.56 7.31
N ALA A 112 3.06 -11.94 6.31
CA ALA A 112 2.80 -12.58 5.02
C ALA A 112 4.12 -12.97 4.33
N ILE A 113 5.10 -12.06 4.32
CA ILE A 113 6.47 -12.30 3.81
C ILE A 113 7.09 -13.49 4.52
N ARG A 114 7.11 -13.49 5.86
CA ARG A 114 7.68 -14.59 6.65
C ARG A 114 7.03 -15.93 6.32
N LYS A 115 5.71 -15.97 6.14
CA LYS A 115 5.00 -17.21 5.79
C LYS A 115 5.39 -17.75 4.42
N VAL A 116 5.47 -16.87 3.43
CA VAL A 116 5.85 -17.24 2.06
C VAL A 116 7.30 -17.72 2.04
N ALA A 117 8.23 -16.97 2.64
CA ALA A 117 9.63 -17.36 2.77
C ALA A 117 9.80 -18.73 3.43
N LEU A 118 9.11 -18.99 4.56
CA LEU A 118 9.16 -20.28 5.25
C LEU A 118 8.54 -21.43 4.46
N LYS A 119 7.48 -21.17 3.68
CA LYS A 119 6.87 -22.19 2.83
C LYS A 119 7.82 -22.57 1.70
N THR A 120 8.44 -21.58 1.06
CA THR A 120 9.37 -21.82 -0.03
C THR A 120 10.65 -22.50 0.46
N PHE A 121 11.20 -22.08 1.60
CA PHE A 121 12.35 -22.74 2.22
C PHE A 121 12.07 -24.22 2.53
N ARG A 122 10.93 -24.53 3.16
CA ARG A 122 10.53 -25.91 3.45
C ARG A 122 10.33 -26.74 2.18
N HIS A 123 9.71 -26.15 1.16
CA HIS A 123 9.54 -26.84 -0.12
C HIS A 123 10.89 -27.18 -0.75
N LEU A 124 11.84 -26.24 -0.73
CA LEU A 124 13.19 -26.44 -1.24
C LEU A 124 13.89 -27.60 -0.51
N HIS A 125 13.84 -27.61 0.82
CA HIS A 125 14.46 -28.66 1.64
C HIS A 125 13.77 -30.03 1.50
N SER A 126 12.51 -30.07 1.07
CA SER A 126 11.76 -31.32 0.86
C SER A 126 12.05 -32.00 -0.49
N LEU A 127 12.82 -31.36 -1.37
CA LEU A 127 13.15 -31.92 -2.67
C LEU A 127 14.17 -33.06 -2.55
N SER A 128 14.11 -34.02 -3.48
CA SER A 128 14.93 -35.23 -3.42
C SER A 128 16.44 -34.95 -3.35
N LEU A 129 17.20 -35.87 -2.74
CA LEU A 129 18.66 -35.78 -2.72
C LEU A 129 19.23 -35.74 -4.14
N ARG A 130 18.59 -36.43 -5.10
CA ARG A 130 18.94 -36.36 -6.53
C ARG A 130 18.74 -34.96 -7.10
N PHE A 131 17.66 -34.25 -6.75
CA PHE A 131 17.49 -32.85 -7.14
C PHE A 131 18.63 -31.95 -6.61
N HIS A 132 19.16 -32.26 -5.42
CA HIS A 132 20.27 -31.54 -4.81
C HIS A 132 21.66 -31.92 -5.36
N LEU A 133 21.83 -33.15 -5.89
CA LEU A 133 23.11 -33.67 -6.41
C LEU A 133 23.29 -33.58 -7.94
N ASP A 134 22.20 -33.56 -8.72
CA ASP A 134 22.20 -33.75 -10.19
C ASP A 134 22.38 -32.45 -11.02
N ARG A 135 22.55 -31.30 -10.36
CA ARG A 135 22.69 -29.98 -11.00
C ARG A 135 23.91 -29.26 -10.44
N GLN A 136 24.59 -28.43 -11.26
CA GLN A 136 25.61 -27.49 -10.78
C GLN A 136 25.01 -26.67 -9.62
N THR A 137 25.35 -27.06 -8.39
CA THR A 137 24.66 -26.64 -7.15
C THR A 137 24.58 -25.12 -7.03
N GLY A 138 25.59 -24.41 -7.52
CA GLY A 138 25.61 -22.95 -7.56
C GLY A 138 24.64 -22.31 -8.55
N GLY A 139 24.38 -22.89 -9.73
CA GLY A 139 23.51 -22.30 -10.75
C GLY A 139 22.03 -22.42 -10.42
N LEU A 140 21.64 -23.61 -9.96
CA LEU A 140 20.25 -23.90 -9.60
C LEU A 140 19.85 -23.25 -8.27
N SER A 141 20.72 -23.30 -7.26
CA SER A 141 20.49 -22.63 -5.98
C SER A 141 20.34 -21.11 -6.18
N ARG A 142 21.19 -20.49 -7.02
CA ARG A 142 21.05 -19.08 -7.39
C ARG A 142 19.75 -18.78 -8.15
N ALA A 143 19.28 -19.67 -9.02
CA ALA A 143 18.00 -19.47 -9.71
C ALA A 143 16.82 -19.49 -8.74
N ILE A 144 16.85 -20.40 -7.76
CA ILE A 144 15.83 -20.51 -6.72
C ILE A 144 15.89 -19.32 -5.77
N GLU A 145 17.07 -18.92 -5.33
CA GLU A 145 17.27 -17.74 -4.47
C GLU A 145 16.77 -16.46 -5.14
N ARG A 146 17.05 -16.28 -6.44
CA ARG A 146 16.49 -15.19 -7.24
C ARG A 146 14.97 -15.26 -7.35
N GLY A 147 14.41 -16.46 -7.53
CA GLY A 147 12.96 -16.67 -7.54
C GLY A 147 12.30 -16.30 -6.21
N ILE A 148 12.89 -16.70 -5.09
CA ILE A 148 12.43 -16.36 -3.73
C ILE A 148 12.49 -14.85 -3.52
N LYS A 149 13.62 -14.21 -3.83
CA LYS A 149 13.79 -12.75 -3.74
C LYS A 149 12.80 -12.02 -4.65
N GLY A 150 12.50 -12.56 -5.82
CA GLY A 150 11.48 -12.02 -6.73
C GLY A 150 10.07 -12.11 -6.13
N ILE A 151 9.69 -13.25 -5.55
CA ILE A 151 8.40 -13.42 -4.87
C ILE A 151 8.29 -12.48 -3.66
N GLU A 152 9.35 -12.38 -2.86
CA GLU A 152 9.44 -11.46 -1.72
C GLU A 152 9.29 -10.00 -2.18
N PHE A 153 10.00 -9.61 -3.25
CA PHE A 153 9.89 -8.28 -3.83
C PHE A 153 8.46 -7.99 -4.30
N LEU A 154 7.85 -8.89 -5.07
CA LEU A 154 6.48 -8.73 -5.55
C LEU A 154 5.48 -8.64 -4.40
N LEU A 155 5.64 -9.47 -3.37
CA LEU A 155 4.74 -9.44 -2.22
C LEU A 155 4.90 -8.15 -1.43
N ASN A 156 6.13 -7.67 -1.20
CA ASN A 156 6.39 -6.36 -0.60
C ASN A 156 5.78 -5.24 -1.45
N PHE A 157 6.03 -5.25 -2.76
CA PHE A 157 5.52 -4.23 -3.66
C PHE A 157 3.99 -4.17 -3.65
N MET A 158 3.33 -5.32 -3.71
CA MET A 158 1.87 -5.41 -3.62
C MET A 158 1.33 -4.92 -2.27
N LEU A 159 1.97 -5.30 -1.16
CA LEU A 159 1.53 -4.98 0.21
C LEU A 159 1.74 -3.53 0.60
N PHE A 160 2.85 -2.94 0.19
CA PHE A 160 3.30 -1.64 0.67
C PHE A 160 3.07 -0.52 -0.33
N ASN A 161 2.94 -0.84 -1.62
CA ASN A 161 2.68 0.17 -2.65
C ASN A 161 1.27 0.00 -3.23
N ILE A 162 0.98 -1.13 -3.88
CA ILE A 162 -0.25 -1.26 -4.68
C ILE A 162 -1.52 -1.24 -3.80
N ILE A 163 -1.59 -2.10 -2.78
CA ILE A 163 -2.78 -2.20 -1.93
C ILE A 163 -3.04 -0.87 -1.19
N PRO A 164 -2.08 -0.28 -0.47
CA PRO A 164 -2.30 0.97 0.23
C PRO A 164 -2.70 2.09 -0.73
N THR A 165 -2.02 2.21 -1.88
CA THR A 165 -2.34 3.25 -2.87
C THR A 165 -3.77 3.14 -3.40
N PHE A 166 -4.20 1.94 -3.80
CA PHE A 166 -5.57 1.75 -4.27
C PHE A 166 -6.61 2.09 -3.20
N MET A 167 -6.35 1.68 -1.96
CA MET A 167 -7.23 2.01 -0.83
C MET A 167 -7.27 3.50 -0.53
N GLU A 168 -6.11 4.17 -0.55
CA GLU A 168 -6.01 5.61 -0.33
C GLU A 168 -6.75 6.40 -1.40
N ILE A 169 -6.56 6.07 -2.69
CA ILE A 169 -7.25 6.73 -3.80
C ILE A 169 -8.76 6.55 -3.68
N SER A 170 -9.22 5.32 -3.44
CA SER A 170 -10.65 5.01 -3.31
C SER A 170 -11.28 5.80 -2.17
N LEU A 171 -10.58 5.89 -1.03
CA LEU A 171 -11.07 6.60 0.14
C LEU A 171 -11.07 8.12 -0.07
N VAL A 172 -10.00 8.69 -0.65
CA VAL A 172 -9.92 10.11 -0.97
C VAL A 172 -11.02 10.52 -1.95
N CYS A 173 -11.24 9.74 -3.02
CA CYS A 173 -12.33 9.99 -3.96
C CYS A 173 -13.69 9.93 -3.27
N GLY A 174 -13.90 8.95 -2.38
CA GLY A 174 -15.14 8.83 -1.60
C GLY A 174 -15.38 10.02 -0.66
N VAL A 175 -14.36 10.45 0.09
CA VAL A 175 -14.49 11.61 0.98
C VAL A 175 -14.77 12.89 0.19
N LEU A 176 -14.09 13.11 -0.93
CA LEU A 176 -14.29 14.31 -1.75
C LEU A 176 -15.64 14.36 -2.44
N TRP A 177 -16.17 13.20 -2.86
CA TRP A 177 -17.53 13.12 -3.38
C TRP A 177 -18.56 13.58 -2.32
N ILE A 178 -18.35 13.23 -1.04
CA ILE A 178 -19.25 13.62 0.05
C ILE A 178 -19.10 15.12 0.40
N VAL A 179 -17.87 15.64 0.43
CA VAL A 179 -17.59 17.00 0.96
C VAL A 179 -17.74 18.11 -0.09
N PHE A 180 -17.35 17.86 -1.35
CA PHE A 180 -17.29 18.91 -2.38
C PHE A 180 -18.35 18.72 -3.47
N ASP A 181 -18.19 17.74 -4.36
CA ASP A 181 -19.15 17.32 -5.39
C ASP A 181 -18.58 16.10 -6.16
N PHE A 182 -19.40 15.39 -6.93
CA PHE A 182 -18.97 14.29 -7.81
C PHE A 182 -17.89 14.74 -8.81
N TRP A 183 -17.99 15.95 -9.35
CA TRP A 183 -17.02 16.46 -10.33
C TRP A 183 -15.59 16.55 -9.79
N TYR A 184 -15.42 16.92 -8.51
CA TYR A 184 -14.10 16.96 -7.87
C TYR A 184 -13.49 15.56 -7.73
N ALA A 185 -14.30 14.58 -7.32
CA ALA A 185 -13.86 13.19 -7.23
C ALA A 185 -13.47 12.64 -8.61
N LEU A 186 -14.25 12.96 -9.66
CA LEU A 186 -13.98 12.52 -11.03
C LEU A 186 -12.65 13.07 -11.58
N ILE A 187 -12.38 14.36 -11.39
CA ILE A 187 -11.14 14.99 -11.87
C ILE A 187 -9.92 14.37 -11.21
N ILE A 188 -9.96 14.15 -9.90
CA ILE A 188 -8.85 13.53 -9.16
C ILE A 188 -8.67 12.08 -9.59
N PHE A 189 -9.75 11.31 -9.72
CA PHE A 189 -9.69 9.94 -10.19
C PHE A 189 -9.10 9.86 -11.61
N ALA A 190 -9.52 10.73 -12.52
CA ALA A 190 -8.99 10.81 -13.88
C ALA A 190 -7.50 11.18 -13.89
N THR A 191 -7.11 12.16 -13.07
CA THR A 191 -5.72 12.61 -12.96
C THR A 191 -4.81 11.49 -12.48
N VAL A 192 -5.22 10.78 -11.44
CA VAL A 192 -4.49 9.62 -10.91
C VAL A 192 -4.44 8.48 -11.93
N SER A 193 -5.54 8.23 -12.65
CA SER A 193 -5.61 7.19 -13.67
C SER A 193 -4.73 7.48 -14.89
N ILE A 194 -4.53 8.76 -15.23
CA ILE A 194 -3.61 9.18 -16.31
C ILE A 194 -2.16 9.10 -15.86
N TYR A 195 -1.89 9.33 -14.57
CA TYR A 195 -0.55 9.31 -14.00
C TYR A 195 0.02 7.88 -13.88
N ILE A 196 -0.83 6.89 -13.56
CA ILE A 196 -0.46 5.48 -13.40
C ILE A 196 -0.35 4.79 -14.76
#